data_AF-A0A7A8NMH6-F1
#
_entry.id   AF-A0A7A8NMH6-F1
#
_cell.length_a   1.000
_cell.length_b   1.000
_cell.length_c   1.000
_cell.angle_alpha   90.00
_cell.angle_beta   90.00
_cell.angle_gamma   90.00
#
_symmetry.space_group_name_H-M   'P 1'
#
loop_
_entity.id
_entity.type
_entity.pdbx_description
1 polymer ?
#
loop_
_entity_poly.entity_id
_entity_poly.type
_entity_poly.pdbx_seq_one_letter_code
_entity_poly.pdbx_strand_id
1 'polypeptide(L)'
;RVVQGMDAGLYQKLKPLVCALPMARQQININTLDVTQSVILEALFDPWLSPVQARALLQQRPAKGWEDVDQFLAQPLLADVDERTKKQLKTVLSVDSNYFWLRSDITVNEIELTMNSLIVRMGPQHFSVLWHQTGESE
;
A
#
# COMPACT_ATOMS: atom_id res chain seq x y z
N ARG A 1 -8.37 2.78 -15.95
CA ARG A 1 -9.84 2.91 -16.14
C ARG A 1 -10.42 1.99 -17.23
N VAL A 2 -9.67 1.65 -18.28
CA VAL A 2 -10.20 1.03 -19.52
C VAL A 2 -10.41 -0.49 -19.51
N VAL A 3 -10.40 -1.14 -18.34
CA VAL A 3 -10.63 -2.60 -18.26
C VAL A 3 -12.13 -2.91 -18.30
N GLN A 4 -12.47 -4.12 -18.78
CA GLN A 4 -13.86 -4.59 -18.83
C GLN A 4 -14.51 -4.57 -17.44
N GLY A 5 -15.79 -4.22 -17.37
CA GLY A 5 -16.55 -4.17 -16.11
C GLY A 5 -16.20 -3.00 -15.19
N MET A 6 -15.31 -2.08 -15.60
CA MET A 6 -14.99 -0.89 -14.82
C MET A 6 -16.00 0.23 -15.09
N ASP A 7 -16.53 0.84 -14.03
CA ASP A 7 -17.27 2.10 -14.07
C ASP A 7 -16.56 3.20 -13.25
N ALA A 8 -17.12 4.42 -13.23
CA ALA A 8 -16.52 5.53 -12.48
C ALA A 8 -16.61 5.34 -10.95
N GLY A 9 -17.71 4.78 -10.44
CA GLY A 9 -17.91 4.56 -9.01
C GLY A 9 -16.97 3.48 -8.48
N LEU A 10 -16.84 2.37 -9.21
CA LEU A 10 -15.90 1.30 -8.89
C LEU A 10 -14.45 1.80 -8.97
N TYR A 11 -14.13 2.62 -9.98
CA TYR A 11 -12.80 3.21 -10.08
C TYR A 11 -12.45 4.05 -8.84
N GLN A 12 -13.36 4.91 -8.37
CA GLN A 12 -13.11 5.73 -7.17
C GLN A 12 -12.98 4.87 -5.89
N LYS A 13 -13.72 3.77 -5.78
CA LYS A 13 -13.58 2.82 -4.66
C LYS A 13 -12.24 2.07 -4.68
N LEU A 14 -11.72 1.74 -5.85
CA LEU A 14 -10.45 1.01 -6.01
C LEU A 14 -9.22 1.93 -5.96
N LYS A 15 -9.34 3.19 -6.42
CA LYS A 15 -8.25 4.19 -6.48
C LYS A 15 -7.39 4.24 -5.19
N PRO A 16 -7.95 4.24 -3.96
CA PRO A 16 -7.13 4.27 -2.75
C PRO A 16 -6.49 2.93 -2.34
N LEU A 17 -6.84 1.81 -3.00
CA LEU A 17 -6.44 0.45 -2.61
C LEU A 17 -5.39 -0.17 -3.55
N VAL A 18 -5.27 0.34 -4.78
CA VAL A 18 -4.38 -0.25 -5.81
C VAL A 18 -3.42 0.79 -6.38
N CYS A 19 -2.25 0.33 -6.82
CA CYS A 19 -1.26 1.17 -7.48
C CYS A 19 -0.63 0.44 -8.68
N ALA A 20 -0.04 1.19 -9.60
CA ALA A 20 0.67 0.68 -10.76
C ALA A 20 2.15 1.08 -10.66
N LEU A 21 2.93 0.30 -9.91
CA LEU A 21 4.37 0.52 -9.74
C LEU A 21 5.16 -0.17 -10.86
N PRO A 22 6.34 0.34 -11.25
CA PRO A 22 7.16 -0.24 -12.31
C PRO A 22 7.94 -1.47 -11.82
N MET A 23 7.22 -2.47 -11.32
CA MET A 23 7.77 -3.76 -10.89
C MET A 23 6.80 -4.89 -11.18
N ALA A 24 7.34 -6.07 -11.46
CA ALA A 24 6.54 -7.26 -11.78
C ALA A 24 6.13 -8.06 -10.53
N ARG A 25 6.78 -7.82 -9.37
CA ARG A 25 6.51 -8.54 -8.12
C ARG A 25 5.70 -7.67 -7.18
N GLN A 26 4.73 -8.27 -6.53
CA GLN A 26 3.99 -7.64 -5.44
C GLN A 26 4.88 -7.57 -4.20
N GLN A 27 4.96 -6.39 -3.58
CA GLN A 27 5.71 -6.12 -2.35
C GLN A 27 4.96 -5.06 -1.53
N ILE A 28 3.93 -5.49 -0.82
CA ILE A 28 3.06 -4.61 -0.03
C ILE A 28 3.74 -4.32 1.30
N ASN A 29 4.08 -3.06 1.55
CA ASN A 29 4.67 -2.64 2.81
C ASN A 29 3.59 -2.57 3.91
N ILE A 30 3.57 -3.57 4.80
CA ILE A 30 2.61 -3.68 5.91
C ILE A 30 2.76 -2.55 6.94
N ASN A 31 3.94 -1.91 7.00
CA ASN A 31 4.20 -0.82 7.94
C ASN A 31 3.58 0.51 7.50
N THR A 32 3.20 0.64 6.24
CA THR A 32 2.67 1.89 5.67
C THR A 32 1.21 1.81 5.24
N LEU A 33 0.56 0.64 5.33
CA LEU A 33 -0.88 0.53 5.08
C LEU A 33 -1.67 1.34 6.11
N ASP A 34 -2.58 2.19 5.65
CA ASP A 34 -3.53 2.86 6.53
C ASP A 34 -4.64 1.92 6.99
N VAL A 35 -5.23 2.16 8.17
CA VAL A 35 -6.32 1.33 8.69
C VAL A 35 -7.52 1.30 7.73
N THR A 36 -7.78 2.38 6.99
CA THR A 36 -8.83 2.44 5.96
C THR A 36 -8.58 1.51 4.79
N GLN A 37 -7.33 1.06 4.59
CA GLN A 37 -6.93 0.12 3.54
C GLN A 37 -6.97 -1.34 4.02
N SER A 38 -7.57 -1.65 5.17
CA SER A 38 -7.62 -3.01 5.75
C SER A 38 -8.18 -4.08 4.82
N VAL A 39 -9.06 -3.70 3.89
CA VAL A 39 -9.62 -4.59 2.85
C VAL A 39 -8.53 -5.26 2.01
N ILE A 40 -7.34 -4.66 1.89
CA ILE A 40 -6.19 -5.30 1.24
C ILE A 40 -5.77 -6.54 2.03
N LEU A 41 -5.73 -6.48 3.36
CA LEU A 41 -5.42 -7.64 4.19
C LEU A 41 -6.53 -8.68 4.14
N GLU A 42 -7.80 -8.27 4.13
CA GLU A 42 -8.92 -9.19 3.96
C GLU A 42 -8.79 -9.99 2.65
N ALA A 43 -8.50 -9.31 1.54
CA ALA A 43 -8.32 -9.96 0.24
C ALA A 43 -7.10 -10.89 0.19
N LEU A 44 -6.01 -10.54 0.87
CA LEU A 44 -4.79 -11.35 0.93
C LEU A 44 -4.95 -12.60 1.80
N PHE A 45 -5.67 -12.47 2.91
CA PHE A 45 -5.84 -13.52 3.90
C PHE A 45 -7.17 -14.27 3.78
N ASP A 46 -7.95 -14.07 2.72
CA ASP A 46 -9.21 -14.80 2.51
C ASP A 46 -8.98 -16.33 2.52
N PRO A 47 -9.82 -17.12 3.20
CA PRO A 47 -10.98 -16.75 4.02
C PRO A 47 -10.66 -16.58 5.52
N TRP A 48 -9.39 -16.51 5.90
CA TRP A 48 -8.91 -16.60 7.27
C TRP A 48 -9.12 -15.35 8.12
N LEU A 49 -9.31 -14.18 7.50
CA LEU A 49 -9.31 -12.91 8.20
C LEU A 49 -10.63 -12.15 7.99
N SER A 50 -11.35 -11.90 9.07
CA SER A 50 -12.55 -11.05 9.03
C SER A 50 -12.19 -9.57 8.87
N PRO A 51 -13.13 -8.72 8.40
CA PRO A 51 -12.91 -7.27 8.30
C PRO A 51 -12.57 -6.59 9.63
N VAL A 52 -13.00 -7.16 10.75
CA VAL A 52 -12.69 -6.63 12.09
C VAL A 52 -11.25 -6.98 12.47
N GLN A 53 -10.81 -8.22 12.24
CA GLN A 53 -9.44 -8.64 12.52
C GLN A 53 -8.43 -7.93 11.62
N ALA A 54 -8.75 -7.71 10.34
CA ALA A 54 -7.88 -6.96 9.42
C ALA A 54 -7.63 -5.53 9.89
N ARG A 55 -8.66 -4.83 10.35
CA ARG A 55 -8.51 -3.50 10.95
C ARG A 55 -7.73 -3.54 12.26
N ALA A 56 -8.02 -4.52 13.12
CA ALA A 56 -7.33 -4.70 14.38
C ALA A 56 -5.82 -4.91 14.20
N LEU A 57 -5.40 -5.68 13.19
CA LEU A 57 -3.98 -5.88 12.86
C LEU A 57 -3.27 -4.55 12.56
N LEU A 58 -3.88 -3.68 11.76
CA LEU A 58 -3.29 -2.38 11.41
C LEU A 58 -3.35 -1.39 12.58
N GLN A 59 -4.40 -1.43 13.40
CA GLN A 59 -4.54 -0.59 14.61
C GLN A 59 -3.54 -0.98 15.70
N GLN A 60 -3.21 -2.27 15.80
CA GLN A 60 -2.24 -2.80 16.76
C GLN A 60 -0.80 -2.80 16.22
N ARG A 61 -0.58 -2.21 15.03
CA ARG A 61 0.77 -2.09 14.46
C ARG A 61 1.67 -1.37 15.48
N PRO A 62 2.87 -1.91 15.78
CA PRO A 62 3.81 -1.24 16.67
C PRO A 62 4.14 0.18 16.18
N ALA A 63 4.48 1.09 17.09
CA ALA A 63 4.75 2.48 16.74
C ALA A 63 5.87 2.67 15.69
N LYS A 64 6.84 1.75 15.64
CA LYS A 64 7.92 1.73 14.64
C LYS A 64 7.68 0.74 13.50
N GLY A 65 6.50 0.12 13.44
CA GLY A 65 6.20 -1.00 12.57
C GLY A 65 6.78 -2.33 13.06
N TRP A 66 6.50 -3.39 12.29
CA TRP A 66 7.13 -4.69 12.46
C TRP A 66 8.54 -4.68 11.86
N GLU A 67 9.45 -5.40 12.50
CA GLU A 67 10.86 -5.54 12.09
C GLU A 67 10.99 -6.33 10.78
N ASP A 68 10.16 -7.36 10.61
CA ASP A 68 10.10 -8.19 9.43
C ASP A 68 8.69 -8.77 9.23
N VAL A 69 8.51 -9.47 8.10
CA VAL A 69 7.24 -10.10 7.74
C VAL A 69 6.93 -11.30 8.65
N ASP A 70 7.93 -11.96 9.21
CA ASP A 70 7.72 -13.11 10.10
C ASP A 70 7.10 -12.67 11.43
N GLN A 71 7.56 -11.56 11.99
CA GLN A 71 6.99 -10.94 13.19
C GLN A 71 5.52 -10.55 12.97
N PHE A 72 5.17 -10.07 11.78
CA PHE A 72 3.78 -9.81 11.41
C PHE A 72 2.96 -11.10 11.28
N LEU A 73 3.47 -12.12 10.59
CA LEU A 73 2.74 -13.39 10.42
C LEU A 73 2.63 -14.23 11.70
N ALA A 74 3.41 -13.90 12.73
CA ALA A 74 3.36 -14.48 14.06
C ALA A 74 2.35 -13.80 15.02
N GLN A 75 1.62 -12.77 14.57
CA GLN A 75 0.61 -12.13 15.42
C GLN A 75 -0.48 -13.12 15.86
N PRO A 76 -0.97 -13.06 17.12
CA PRO A 76 -2.00 -13.99 17.61
C PRO A 76 -3.27 -14.03 16.76
N LEU A 77 -3.65 -12.88 16.18
CA LEU A 77 -4.78 -12.75 15.24
C LEU A 77 -4.63 -13.58 13.97
N LEU A 78 -3.41 -14.03 13.64
CA LEU A 78 -3.08 -14.86 12.47
C LEU A 78 -2.70 -16.30 12.87
N ALA A 79 -3.00 -16.72 14.10
CA ALA A 79 -2.66 -18.07 14.58
C ALA A 79 -3.34 -19.18 13.77
N ASP A 80 -4.60 -18.95 13.37
CA ASP A 80 -5.40 -19.94 12.64
C ASP A 80 -5.10 -19.99 11.13
N VAL A 81 -4.35 -19.01 10.59
CA VAL A 81 -3.97 -18.99 9.18
C VAL A 81 -3.00 -20.14 8.90
N ASP A 82 -3.31 -20.96 7.89
CA ASP A 82 -2.47 -22.11 7.57
C ASP A 82 -1.07 -21.72 7.04
N GLU A 83 -0.10 -22.60 7.28
CA GLU A 83 1.31 -22.38 6.93
C GLU A 83 1.55 -22.20 5.42
N ARG A 84 0.76 -22.83 4.55
CA ARG A 84 0.89 -22.65 3.10
C ARG A 84 0.47 -21.23 2.71
N THR A 85 -0.63 -20.73 3.27
CA THR A 85 -1.08 -19.35 3.08
C THR A 85 -0.04 -18.36 3.61
N LYS A 86 0.50 -18.56 4.82
CA LYS A 86 1.58 -17.71 5.37
C LYS A 86 2.81 -17.68 4.46
N LYS A 87 3.26 -18.84 3.96
CA LYS A 87 4.39 -18.93 3.03
C LYS A 87 4.15 -18.18 1.73
N GLN A 88 2.94 -18.25 1.16
CA GLN A 88 2.59 -17.49 -0.03
C GLN A 88 2.59 -15.98 0.26
N LEU A 89 1.99 -15.57 1.38
CA LEU A 89 1.92 -14.16 1.78
C LEU A 89 3.30 -13.54 2.03
N LYS A 90 4.24 -14.32 2.57
CA LYS A 90 5.63 -13.88 2.73
C LYS A 90 6.29 -13.47 1.40
N THR A 91 5.81 -13.94 0.26
CA THR A 91 6.35 -13.56 -1.06
C THR A 91 5.81 -12.24 -1.60
N VAL A 92 4.68 -11.77 -1.08
CA VAL A 92 3.98 -10.56 -1.56
C VAL A 92 3.98 -9.42 -0.54
N LEU A 93 4.28 -9.70 0.73
CA LEU A 93 4.41 -8.71 1.80
C LEU A 93 5.87 -8.27 1.98
N SER A 94 6.05 -7.06 2.45
CA SER A 94 7.33 -6.42 2.75
C SER A 94 7.20 -5.55 4.00
N VAL A 95 8.32 -5.20 4.62
CA VAL A 95 8.43 -4.14 5.65
C VAL A 95 9.18 -2.90 5.15
N ASP A 96 9.64 -2.94 3.89
CA ASP A 96 10.42 -1.89 3.22
C ASP A 96 9.76 -1.44 1.92
N SER A 97 10.13 -0.26 1.41
CA SER A 97 9.67 0.27 0.13
C SER A 97 10.81 0.97 -0.62
N ASN A 98 10.83 0.77 -1.94
CA ASN A 98 11.70 1.51 -2.87
C ASN A 98 10.94 2.58 -3.67
N TYR A 99 9.63 2.70 -3.48
CA TYR A 99 8.78 3.63 -4.23
C TYR A 99 8.00 4.54 -3.30
N PHE A 100 7.97 5.82 -3.65
CA PHE A 100 7.34 6.86 -2.85
C PHE A 100 6.56 7.81 -3.75
N TRP A 101 5.41 8.25 -3.27
CA TRP A 101 4.64 9.31 -3.90
C TRP A 101 4.93 10.62 -3.21
N LEU A 102 5.34 11.62 -3.99
CA LEU A 102 5.40 13.02 -3.55
C LEU A 102 4.22 13.77 -4.14
N ARG A 103 3.37 14.31 -3.27
CA ARG A 103 2.39 15.34 -3.62
C ARG A 103 2.98 16.70 -3.23
N SER A 104 3.02 17.60 -4.20
CA SER A 104 3.45 18.99 -3.99
C SER A 104 2.30 19.91 -4.35
N ASP A 105 1.82 20.67 -3.37
CA ASP A 105 0.84 21.74 -3.58
C ASP A 105 1.61 23.07 -3.65
N ILE A 106 1.51 23.75 -4.79
CA ILE A 106 2.34 24.89 -5.17
C ILE A 106 1.44 26.10 -5.38
N THR A 107 1.76 27.21 -4.72
CA THR A 107 1.06 28.49 -4.87
C THR A 107 2.02 29.56 -5.37
N VAL A 108 1.66 30.20 -6.48
CA VAL A 108 2.39 31.36 -7.03
C VAL A 108 1.38 32.45 -7.39
N ASN A 109 1.32 33.51 -6.58
CA ASN A 109 0.24 34.50 -6.63
C ASN A 109 -1.14 33.80 -6.55
N GLU A 110 -1.99 33.97 -7.56
CA GLU A 110 -3.33 33.37 -7.67
C GLU A 110 -3.31 31.96 -8.29
N ILE A 111 -2.14 31.45 -8.70
CA ILE A 111 -2.03 30.14 -9.37
C ILE A 111 -1.80 29.06 -8.31
N GLU A 112 -2.70 28.08 -8.29
CA GLU A 112 -2.57 26.84 -7.51
C GLU A 112 -2.29 25.66 -8.44
N LEU A 113 -1.31 24.84 -8.07
CA LEU A 113 -0.93 23.65 -8.82
C LEU A 113 -0.62 22.51 -7.87
N THR A 114 -1.32 21.39 -8.01
CA THR A 114 -0.94 20.12 -7.39
C THR A 114 -0.12 19.31 -8.38
N MET A 115 1.03 18.79 -7.93
CA MET A 115 1.91 17.91 -8.71
C MET A 115 2.11 16.59 -7.96
N ASN A 116 1.91 15.46 -8.64
CA ASN A 116 2.21 14.13 -8.13
C ASN A 116 3.43 13.56 -8.83
N SER A 117 4.44 13.13 -8.07
CA SER A 117 5.69 12.57 -8.60
C SER A 117 5.93 11.18 -8.02
N LEU A 118 6.25 10.20 -8.88
CA LEU A 118 6.71 8.89 -8.44
C LEU A 118 8.22 8.92 -8.28
N ILE A 119 8.70 8.68 -7.06
CA ILE A 119 10.11 8.63 -6.70
C ILE A 119 10.52 7.17 -6.52
N VAL A 120 11.71 6.83 -7.02
CA VAL A 120 12.36 5.54 -6.81
C VAL A 120 13.64 5.69 -5.99
N ARG A 121 13.90 4.74 -5.10
CA ARG A 121 15.18 4.56 -4.43
C ARG A 121 16.16 3.81 -5.34
N MET A 122 17.22 4.49 -5.75
CA MET A 122 18.28 3.94 -6.62
C MET A 122 19.48 3.42 -5.81
N GLY A 123 19.59 3.81 -4.54
CA GLY A 123 20.63 3.36 -3.63
C GLY A 123 20.38 3.83 -2.19
N PRO A 124 21.28 3.52 -1.24
CA PRO A 124 21.08 3.84 0.17
C PRO A 124 20.79 5.32 0.45
N GLN A 125 21.43 6.22 -0.31
CA GLN A 125 21.31 7.67 -0.19
C GLN A 125 20.97 8.34 -1.55
N HIS A 126 20.44 7.59 -2.51
CA HIS A 126 20.14 8.12 -3.85
C HIS A 126 18.69 7.81 -4.23
N PHE A 127 17.94 8.86 -4.52
CA PHE A 127 16.55 8.81 -4.96
C PHE A 127 16.39 9.65 -6.22
N SER A 128 15.49 9.25 -7.10
CA SER A 128 15.22 9.95 -8.35
C SER A 128 13.73 9.97 -8.66
N VAL A 129 13.26 11.02 -9.32
CA VAL A 129 11.90 11.08 -9.86
C VAL A 129 11.87 10.26 -11.14
N LEU A 130 10.97 9.27 -11.22
CA LEU A 130 10.73 8.52 -12.45
C LEU A 130 9.87 9.32 -13.42
N TRP A 131 8.82 9.94 -12.90
CA TRP A 131 7.90 10.77 -13.66
C TRP A 131 7.04 11.62 -12.72
N HIS A 132 6.38 12.63 -13.28
CA HIS A 132 5.44 13.50 -12.59
C HIS A 132 4.23 13.84 -13.45
N GLN A 133 3.13 14.25 -12.83
CA GLN A 133 1.92 14.72 -13.51
C GLN A 133 1.16 15.72 -12.63
N THR A 134 0.43 16.64 -13.27
CA THR A 134 -0.50 17.51 -12.53
C THR A 134 -1.59 16.65 -11.89
N GLY A 135 -1.86 16.91 -10.61
CA GLY A 135 -2.85 16.22 -9.81
C GLY A 135 -4.21 16.91 -9.79
N GLU A 136 -5.21 16.20 -9.30
CA GLU A 136 -6.48 16.81 -8.88
C GLU A 136 -6.25 17.51 -7.52
N SER A 137 -6.81 18.71 -7.36
CA SER A 137 -6.92 19.33 -6.02
C SER A 137 -7.93 18.52 -5.18
N GLU A 138 -7.72 18.46 -3.87
CA GLU A 138 -8.63 17.76 -2.94
C GLU A 138 -9.94 18.53 -2.73
#